data_AF-A0A2T2UJ06-F1
#
_entry.id   AF-A0A2T2UJ06-F1
#
_cell.length_a   1.000
_cell.length_b   1.000
_cell.length_c   1.000
_cell.angle_alpha   90.00
_cell.angle_beta   90.00
_cell.angle_gamma   90.00
#
_symmetry.space_group_name_H-M   'P 1'
#
loop_
_entity.id
_entity.type
_entity.pdbx_description
1 polymer ?
#
loop_
_entity_poly.entity_id
_entity_poly.type
_entity_poly.pdbx_seq_one_letter_code
_entity_poly.pdbx_strand_id
1 'polypeptide(L)'
;MTTPWETSRWSSVDLALLVLRVGIGISFVFVYGWAKISGGPGTWANLGENMALFGVTAWPTFWGFMAAATEFGGGILLMLGLLFRPVL
;
A
#
# COMPACT_ATOMS: atom_id res chain seq x y z
N MET A 1 -0.20 -10.25 -35.75
CA MET A 1 0.25 -9.00 -36.38
C MET A 1 -0.65 -7.89 -35.85
N THR A 2 -0.21 -7.15 -34.82
CA THR A 2 -0.97 -6.02 -34.25
C THR A 2 -0.81 -4.84 -35.19
N THR A 3 -1.90 -4.18 -35.60
CA THR A 3 -1.81 -2.94 -36.36
C THR A 3 -1.40 -1.76 -35.42
N PRO A 4 -1.08 -0.55 -35.92
CA PRO A 4 -0.47 0.53 -35.12
C PRO A 4 -1.35 1.17 -34.01
N TRP A 5 -2.68 1.09 -34.13
CA TRP A 5 -3.64 1.69 -33.19
C TRP A 5 -3.78 0.99 -31.81
N GLU A 6 -3.97 -0.33 -31.75
CA GLU A 6 -3.84 -1.23 -30.61
C GLU A 6 -2.53 -1.02 -29.86
N THR A 7 -1.36 -0.98 -30.51
CA THR A 7 -0.09 -0.77 -29.78
C THR A 7 -0.07 0.55 -29.01
N SER A 8 -0.63 1.61 -29.60
CA SER A 8 -0.80 2.91 -28.93
C SER A 8 -1.78 2.82 -27.75
N ARG A 9 -2.90 2.09 -27.92
CA ARG A 9 -3.89 1.85 -26.85
C ARG A 9 -3.27 1.08 -25.67
N TRP A 10 -2.54 0.00 -25.93
CA TRP A 10 -1.87 -0.79 -24.88
C TRP A 10 -0.84 0.05 -24.12
N SER A 11 -0.03 0.85 -24.82
CA SER A 11 0.90 1.78 -24.19
C SER A 11 0.21 2.80 -23.28
N SER A 12 -0.99 3.26 -23.65
CA SER A 12 -1.77 4.21 -22.85
C SER A 12 -2.35 3.57 -21.59
N VAL A 13 -2.78 2.32 -21.70
CA VAL A 13 -3.26 1.51 -20.56
C VAL A 13 -2.11 1.23 -19.59
N ASP A 14 -0.94 0.81 -20.09
CA ASP A 14 0.23 0.54 -19.26
C ASP A 14 0.68 1.79 -18.49
N LEU A 15 0.67 2.95 -19.16
CA LEU A 15 0.96 4.23 -18.52
C LEU A 15 -0.07 4.58 -17.44
N ALA A 16 -1.37 4.40 -17.72
CA ALA A 16 -2.43 4.66 -16.75
C ALA A 16 -2.30 3.75 -15.51
N LEU A 17 -1.99 2.47 -15.71
CA LEU A 17 -1.75 1.51 -14.63
C LEU A 17 -0.49 1.87 -13.83
N LEU A 18 0.57 2.33 -14.49
CA LEU A 18 1.78 2.82 -13.83
C LEU A 18 1.48 4.04 -12.95
N VAL A 19 0.74 5.01 -13.48
CA VAL A 19 0.33 6.22 -12.73
C VAL A 19 -0.55 5.85 -11.55
N LEU A 20 -1.52 4.96 -11.74
CA LEU A 20 -2.39 4.48 -10.65
C LEU A 20 -1.56 3.81 -9.55
N ARG A 21 -0.64 2.93 -9.93
CA ARG A 21 0.24 2.23 -9.00
C ARG A 21 1.08 3.23 -8.20
N VAL A 22 1.83 4.10 -8.88
CA VAL A 22 2.70 5.06 -8.20
C VAL A 22 1.87 6.03 -7.35
N GLY A 23 0.73 6.51 -7.85
CA GLY A 23 -0.16 7.41 -7.13
C GLY A 23 -0.72 6.82 -5.84
N ILE A 24 -1.17 5.56 -5.87
CA ILE A 24 -1.62 4.84 -4.66
C ILE A 24 -0.45 4.63 -3.71
N GLY A 25 0.72 4.24 -4.21
CA GLY A 25 1.89 4.04 -3.37
C GLY A 25 2.36 5.33 -2.68
N ILE A 26 2.28 6.47 -3.38
CA ILE A 26 2.54 7.80 -2.80
C ILE A 26 1.57 8.11 -1.66
N SER A 27 0.27 7.82 -1.83
CA SER A 27 -0.70 8.08 -0.76
C SER A 27 -0.41 7.24 0.48
N PHE A 28 -0.05 5.96 0.30
CA PHE A 28 0.28 5.06 1.40
C PHE A 28 1.58 5.45 2.10
N VAL A 29 2.57 6.01 1.39
CA VAL A 29 3.85 6.40 2.00
C VAL A 29 3.79 7.80 2.59
N PHE A 30 3.42 8.80 1.78
CA PHE A 30 3.60 10.21 2.14
C PHE A 30 2.35 10.86 2.74
N VAL A 31 1.15 10.42 2.33
CA VAL A 31 -0.09 11.04 2.80
C VAL A 31 -0.57 10.42 4.11
N TYR A 32 -0.54 9.09 4.21
CA TYR A 32 -1.13 8.37 5.35
C TYR A 32 -0.12 7.56 6.17
N GLY A 33 0.74 6.77 5.53
CA GLY A 33 1.58 5.81 6.24
C GLY A 33 2.70 6.46 7.04
N TRP A 34 3.29 7.56 6.58
CA TRP A 34 4.32 8.27 7.35
C TRP A 34 3.81 8.68 8.74
N ALA A 35 2.66 9.35 8.80
CA ALA A 35 2.06 9.78 10.06
C ALA A 35 1.76 8.59 11.01
N LYS A 36 1.35 7.44 10.45
CA LYS A 36 1.07 6.23 11.23
C LYS A 36 2.35 5.56 11.76
N ILE A 37 3.37 5.42 10.92
CA ILE A 37 4.61 4.74 11.31
C ILE A 37 5.46 5.60 12.23
N SER A 38 5.42 6.93 12.10
CA SER A 38 6.12 7.87 13.00
C SER A 38 5.32 8.23 14.25
N GLY A 39 4.07 7.79 14.38
CA GLY A 39 3.17 8.15 15.50
C GLY A 39 3.54 7.54 16.86
N GLY A 40 4.38 6.50 16.87
CA GLY A 40 4.87 5.86 18.09
C GLY A 40 3.86 4.96 18.82
N PRO A 41 4.20 4.44 20.01
CA PRO A 41 3.46 3.38 20.68
C PRO A 41 1.99 3.70 20.98
N GLY A 42 1.65 4.97 21.27
CA GLY A 42 0.27 5.39 21.54
C GLY A 42 -0.61 5.33 20.28
N THR A 43 -0.12 5.85 19.16
CA THR A 43 -0.80 5.75 17.86
C THR A 43 -0.96 4.30 17.43
N TRP A 44 0.08 3.47 17.63
CA TRP A 44 0.01 2.05 17.28
C TRP A 44 -0.96 1.29 18.20
N ALA A 45 -1.01 1.60 19.49
CA ALA A 45 -1.99 0.99 20.39
C ALA A 45 -3.42 1.28 19.92
N ASN A 46 -3.73 2.55 19.64
CA ASN A 46 -5.04 2.95 19.15
C ASN A 46 -5.39 2.29 17.81
N LEU A 47 -4.44 2.21 16.88
CA LEU A 47 -4.66 1.54 15.60
C LEU A 47 -4.91 0.04 15.76
N GLY A 48 -4.18 -0.61 16.66
CA GLY A 48 -4.29 -2.04 16.92
C GLY A 48 -5.45 -2.45 17.82
N GLU A 49 -6.08 -1.54 18.56
CA GLU A 49 -7.34 -1.81 19.28
C GLU A 49 -8.44 -2.31 18.35
N ASN A 50 -8.39 -1.96 17.06
CA ASN A 50 -9.30 -2.47 16.03
C ASN A 50 -9.23 -4.00 15.88
N MET A 51 -8.16 -4.66 16.34
CA MET A 51 -8.05 -6.13 16.36
C MET A 51 -9.09 -6.78 17.29
N ALA A 52 -9.67 -6.03 18.23
CA ALA A 52 -10.77 -6.51 19.06
C ALA A 52 -12.00 -6.90 18.22
N LEU A 53 -12.19 -6.31 17.03
CA LEU A 53 -13.24 -6.69 16.08
C LEU A 53 -13.08 -8.14 15.58
N PHE A 54 -11.85 -8.66 15.61
CA PHE A 54 -11.51 -10.04 15.26
C PHE A 54 -11.35 -10.93 16.50
N GLY A 55 -11.75 -10.47 17.69
CA GLY A 55 -11.61 -11.19 18.95
C GLY A 55 -10.19 -11.17 19.53
N VAL A 56 -9.26 -10.39 18.96
CA VAL A 56 -7.88 -10.29 19.43
C VAL A 56 -7.72 -9.01 20.24
N THR A 57 -7.69 -9.14 21.57
CA THR A 57 -7.48 -8.01 22.51
C THR A 57 -6.06 -7.93 23.06
N ALA A 58 -5.20 -8.90 22.71
CA ALA A 58 -3.81 -8.95 23.14
C ALA A 58 -2.91 -8.09 22.25
N TRP A 59 -1.93 -7.43 22.87
CA TRP A 59 -0.84 -6.68 22.22
C TRP A 59 -1.28 -5.67 21.15
N PRO A 60 -2.20 -4.73 21.47
CA PRO A 60 -2.70 -3.75 20.50
C PRO A 60 -1.57 -2.95 19.85
N THR A 61 -0.56 -2.51 20.61
CA THR A 61 0.59 -1.77 20.08
C THR A 61 1.36 -2.55 19.00
N PHE A 62 1.54 -3.86 19.18
CA PHE A 62 2.22 -4.70 18.18
C PHE A 62 1.41 -4.76 16.89
N TRP A 63 0.11 -5.04 16.98
CA TRP A 63 -0.75 -5.16 15.81
C TRP A 63 -0.89 -3.83 15.05
N GLY A 64 -1.01 -2.71 15.75
CA GLY A 64 -1.06 -1.41 15.10
C GLY A 64 0.28 -1.01 14.47
N PHE A 65 1.41 -1.37 15.08
CA PHE A 65 2.71 -1.19 14.43
C PHE A 65 2.80 -2.03 13.15
N MET A 66 2.38 -3.29 13.19
CA MET A 66 2.36 -4.17 12.01
C MET A 66 1.45 -3.62 10.91
N ALA A 67 0.29 -3.05 11.26
CA ALA A 67 -0.59 -2.38 10.31
C ALA A 67 0.09 -1.16 9.67
N ALA A 68 0.68 -0.27 10.48
CA ALA A 68 1.40 0.91 9.99
C ALA A 68 2.62 0.54 9.13
N ALA A 69 3.39 -0.47 9.54
CA ALA A 69 4.54 -0.97 8.81
C ALA A 69 4.15 -1.61 7.47
N THR A 70 3.04 -2.35 7.44
CA THR A 70 2.51 -2.95 6.20
C THR A 70 1.99 -1.89 5.25
N GLU A 71 1.32 -0.85 5.75
CA GLU A 71 0.83 0.25 4.93
C GLU A 71 1.99 1.06 4.32
N PHE A 72 2.96 1.46 5.14
CA PHE A 72 4.11 2.25 4.69
C PHE A 72 5.05 1.44 3.81
N GLY A 73 5.51 0.28 4.30
CA GLY A 73 6.42 -0.60 3.56
C GLY A 73 5.77 -1.18 2.31
N GLY A 74 4.49 -1.56 2.39
CA GLY A 74 3.70 -2.01 1.25
C GLY A 74 3.52 -0.92 0.20
N GLY A 75 3.31 0.33 0.60
CA GLY A 75 3.29 1.48 -0.31
C GLY A 75 4.59 1.65 -1.10
N ILE A 76 5.75 1.47 -0.45
CA ILE A 76 7.07 1.50 -1.11
C ILE A 76 7.17 0.36 -2.14
N LEU A 77 6.88 -0.87 -1.71
CA LEU A 77 6.91 -2.04 -2.59
C LEU A 77 5.97 -1.86 -3.80
N LEU A 78 4.80 -1.26 -3.57
CA LEU A 78 3.81 -0.96 -4.60
C LEU A 78 4.33 0.02 -5.64
N MET A 79 4.98 1.12 -5.24
CA MET A 79 5.60 2.05 -6.19
C MET A 79 6.67 1.35 -7.04
N LEU A 80 7.53 0.55 -6.39
CA LEU A 80 8.62 -0.17 -7.04
C LEU A 80 8.15 -1.33 -7.93
N GLY A 81 6.91 -1.80 -7.76
CA GLY A 81 6.41 -2.96 -8.48
C GLY A 81 7.07 -4.28 -8.04
N LEU A 82 7.52 -4.35 -6.79
CA LEU A 82 8.16 -5.55 -6.22
C LEU A 82 7.13 -6.46 -5.52
N LEU A 83 7.35 -7.78 -5.58
CA LEU A 83 6.47 -8.80 -5.01
C LEU A 83 5.03 -8.81 -5.58
N PHE A 84 4.82 -8.17 -6.74
CA PHE A 84 3.59 -8.29 -7.50
C PHE A 84 3.63 -9.55 -8.34
N ARG A 85 2.52 -10.28 -8.37
CA ARG A 85 2.32 -11.32 -9.37
C ARG A 85 2.18 -10.62 -10.74
N PRO A 86 3.03 -10.92 -11.73
CA PRO A 86 2.79 -10.45 -13.09
C PRO A 86 1.42 -10.95 -13.54
N VAL A 87 0.55 -10.06 -14.02
CA VAL A 87 -0.66 -10.48 -14.72
C VAL A 87 -0.21 -11.09 -16.05
N LEU A 88 -0.67 -12.32 -16.32
CA LEU A 88 -0.47 -13.05 -17.57
C LEU A 88 -1.37 -12.48 -18.68
#